data_AF-A0A8J2M805-F1
#
_entry.id   AF-A0A8J2M805-F1
#
_cell.length_a   1.000
_cell.length_b   1.000
_cell.length_c   1.000
_cell.angle_alpha   90.00
_cell.angle_beta   90.00
_cell.angle_gamma   90.00
#
_symmetry.space_group_name_H-M   'P 1'
#
loop_
_entity.id
_entity.type
_entity.pdbx_description
1 polymer ?
#
loop_
_entity_poly.entity_id
_entity_poly.type
_entity_poly.pdbx_seq_one_letter_code
_entity_poly.pdbx_strand_id
1 'polypeptide(L)'
;MTNRTVSVAKPFCSTELLTDECAQTVFKAKRMGRNWKEINQKLNIGIKKERSKLKFVLQKINNEFPDKKTDILALILNSVLFSTEEDLMDAIKEFRNTPVMSIFVDAIGLAGTMKSYTAGKNAFTTEVPEFLERFLQALSQTTKIDIAIINDLKIWMKNATDKYYMKHIAFTIANLYRRYCDSSKDRKYSCENGKNEDVNEFIKDIITQCMDNDCHKSALQIFENLPLLNLLPYAIQFLCTTNNNNTNLVQQEALRFLQLFDGKHFHWKTINKLLSIFRNTCPLHQTITDQTLAIEVLLNILPYKELIGTYLLRCEELFPREHEKWIYFYRSIARRRQISPDFNSYWIKMRSFRIFQPNYAHRSLKATSDVSAINIAGN
;
A
#
# COMPACT_ATOMS: atom_id res chain seq x y z
N MET A 1 52.24 41.85 1.37
CA MET A 1 52.14 40.44 0.94
C MET A 1 52.77 39.57 2.02
N THR A 2 51.96 38.89 2.82
CA THR A 2 52.43 37.94 3.85
C THR A 2 52.20 36.51 3.36
N ASN A 3 53.29 35.83 3.04
CA ASN A 3 53.33 34.43 2.63
C ASN A 3 52.84 33.55 3.78
N ARG A 4 51.67 32.93 3.65
CA ARG A 4 51.18 31.88 4.55
C ARG A 4 51.86 30.57 4.18
N THR A 5 53.00 30.26 4.81
CA THR A 5 53.58 28.91 4.75
C THR A 5 52.70 27.96 5.56
N VAL A 6 51.97 27.09 4.86
CA VAL A 6 51.22 25.98 5.47
C VAL A 6 52.23 25.00 6.07
N SER A 7 52.23 24.84 7.39
CA SER A 7 53.01 23.81 8.07
C SER A 7 52.38 22.44 7.80
N VAL A 8 52.93 21.69 6.86
CA VAL A 8 52.50 20.31 6.60
C VAL A 8 53.01 19.44 7.76
N ALA A 9 52.12 19.10 8.69
CA ALA A 9 52.42 18.16 9.75
C ALA A 9 52.72 16.78 9.14
N LYS A 10 53.72 16.07 9.68
CA LYS A 10 54.04 14.71 9.24
C LYS A 10 52.84 13.80 9.48
N PRO A 11 52.43 12.96 8.51
CA PRO A 11 51.33 12.04 8.71
C PRO A 11 51.66 11.03 9.80
N PHE A 12 50.68 10.71 10.65
CA PHE A 12 50.82 9.75 11.74
C PHE A 12 51.08 8.31 11.24
N CYS A 13 50.70 8.02 10.01
CA CYS A 13 50.94 6.74 9.34
C CYS A 13 52.00 6.91 8.24
N SER A 14 52.94 5.99 8.16
CA SER A 14 53.80 5.85 6.98
C SER A 14 52.97 5.47 5.75
N THR A 15 53.35 5.95 4.56
CA THR A 15 52.74 5.58 3.27
C THR A 15 52.94 4.11 2.89
N GLU A 16 53.83 3.41 3.58
CA GLU A 16 54.11 1.99 3.37
C GLU A 16 53.14 1.06 4.12
N LEU A 17 52.40 1.59 5.10
CA LEU A 17 51.44 0.81 5.89
C LEU A 17 50.05 0.88 5.25
N LEU A 18 49.39 -0.28 5.13
CA LEU A 18 47.96 -0.31 4.84
C LEU A 18 47.18 0.33 5.99
N THR A 19 46.03 0.92 5.68
CA THR A 19 45.23 1.71 6.63
C THR A 19 44.85 0.90 7.89
N ASP A 20 44.59 -0.39 7.74
CA ASP A 20 44.24 -1.29 8.86
C ASP A 20 45.46 -1.68 9.72
N GLU A 21 46.65 -1.73 9.12
CA GLU A 21 47.92 -1.98 9.82
C GLU A 21 48.36 -0.74 10.61
N CYS A 22 48.24 0.46 10.04
CA CYS A 22 48.51 1.69 10.79
C CYS A 22 47.56 1.85 11.98
N ALA A 23 46.26 1.58 11.78
CA ALA A 23 45.28 1.65 12.86
C ALA A 23 45.63 0.72 14.03
N GLN A 24 46.12 -0.49 13.74
CA GLN A 24 46.53 -1.45 14.78
C GLN A 24 47.86 -1.09 15.45
N THR A 25 48.84 -0.62 14.68
CA THR A 25 50.22 -0.43 15.17
C THR A 25 50.43 0.93 15.81
N VAL A 26 49.97 2.01 15.16
CA VAL A 26 50.14 3.40 15.64
C VAL A 26 49.07 3.77 16.66
N PHE A 27 47.81 3.41 16.37
CA PHE A 27 46.67 3.80 17.20
C PHE A 27 46.19 2.70 18.15
N LYS A 28 46.85 1.53 18.18
CA LYS A 28 46.48 0.37 19.01
C LYS A 28 45.01 -0.07 18.85
N ALA A 29 44.41 0.20 17.70
CA ALA A 29 43.02 -0.16 17.43
C ALA A 29 42.88 -1.68 17.28
N LYS A 30 41.89 -2.29 17.93
CA LYS A 30 41.64 -3.73 17.83
C LYS A 30 40.72 -4.02 16.64
N ARG A 31 41.15 -4.88 15.71
CA ARG A 31 40.33 -5.29 14.55
C ARG A 31 39.13 -6.11 14.99
N MET A 32 37.92 -5.55 14.80
CA MET A 32 36.65 -6.17 15.19
C MET A 32 36.12 -7.20 14.19
N GLY A 33 36.64 -7.26 12.96
CA GLY A 33 36.25 -8.22 11.93
C GLY A 33 36.46 -7.65 10.53
N ARG A 34 36.37 -8.50 9.50
CA ARG A 34 36.47 -8.11 8.08
C ARG A 34 35.12 -7.83 7.44
N ASN A 35 34.04 -8.38 7.99
CA ASN A 35 32.68 -8.20 7.51
C ASN A 35 31.72 -7.97 8.69
N TRP A 36 30.50 -7.49 8.39
CA TRP A 36 29.50 -7.20 9.41
C TRP A 36 29.15 -8.42 10.28
N LYS A 37 29.26 -9.64 9.73
CA LYS A 37 28.97 -10.89 10.44
C LYS A 37 29.98 -11.16 11.57
N GLU A 38 31.28 -10.98 11.31
CA GLU A 38 32.34 -11.08 12.32
C GLU A 38 32.29 -9.93 13.33
N ILE A 39 32.05 -8.71 12.82
CA ILE A 39 31.92 -7.51 13.65
C ILE A 39 30.78 -7.69 14.65
N ASN A 40 29.63 -8.21 14.22
CA ASN A 40 28.45 -8.45 15.07
C ASN A 40 28.66 -9.59 16.07
N GLN A 41 29.57 -10.53 15.81
CA GLN A 41 29.95 -11.59 16.77
C GLN A 41 30.90 -11.09 17.85
N LYS A 42 31.76 -10.10 17.54
CA LYS A 42 32.76 -9.54 18.49
C LYS A 42 32.29 -8.27 19.20
N LEU A 43 31.29 -7.58 18.64
CA LEU A 43 30.56 -6.51 19.30
C LEU A 43 29.62 -7.10 20.35
N ASN A 44 30.13 -7.23 21.57
CA ASN A 44 29.25 -7.36 22.74
C ASN A 44 28.70 -5.96 23.08
N ILE A 45 27.84 -5.43 22.21
CA ILE A 45 26.99 -4.28 22.57
C ILE A 45 26.12 -4.84 23.69
N GLY A 46 26.19 -4.24 24.88
CA GLY A 46 25.53 -4.70 26.11
C GLY A 46 23.99 -4.72 26.08
N ILE A 47 23.37 -4.96 24.93
CA ILE A 47 22.00 -5.44 24.81
C ILE A 47 22.03 -6.89 25.30
N LYS A 48 21.82 -7.08 26.62
CA LYS A 48 21.48 -8.38 27.18
C LYS A 48 20.37 -8.97 26.31
N LYS A 49 20.65 -10.08 25.61
CA LYS A 49 19.61 -11.00 25.15
C LYS A 49 18.94 -11.55 26.41
N GLU A 50 17.99 -10.83 26.97
CA GLU A 50 17.12 -11.38 28.00
C GLU A 50 16.38 -12.56 27.36
N ARG A 51 16.54 -13.75 27.95
CA ARG A 51 15.64 -14.88 27.69
C ARG A 51 14.20 -14.38 27.85
N SER A 52 13.32 -14.77 26.93
CA SER A 52 12.03 -14.15 26.70
C SER A 52 11.21 -14.02 28.01
N LYS A 53 10.95 -12.78 28.42
CA LYS A 53 10.00 -12.45 29.51
C LYS A 53 8.57 -12.35 28.97
N LEU A 54 8.26 -12.97 27.84
CA LEU A 54 7.01 -12.76 27.09
C LEU A 54 5.79 -12.98 27.97
N LYS A 55 5.72 -14.13 28.65
CA LYS A 55 4.62 -14.45 29.56
C LYS A 55 4.48 -13.41 30.67
N PHE A 56 5.58 -13.02 31.32
CA PHE A 56 5.55 -12.00 32.37
C PHE A 56 5.05 -10.64 31.84
N VAL A 57 5.49 -10.24 30.65
CA VAL A 57 5.06 -9.00 30.01
C VAL A 57 3.57 -9.05 29.69
N LEU A 58 3.07 -10.17 29.13
CA LEU A 58 1.65 -10.35 28.85
C LEU A 58 0.80 -10.37 30.13
N GLN A 59 1.24 -11.05 31.20
CA GLN A 59 0.54 -11.03 32.49
C GLN A 59 0.45 -9.62 33.07
N LYS A 60 1.57 -8.89 33.07
CA LYS A 60 1.62 -7.51 33.57
C LYS A 60 0.65 -6.62 32.79
N ILE A 61 0.69 -6.69 31.46
CA ILE A 61 -0.17 -5.87 30.60
C ILE A 61 -1.63 -6.25 30.76
N ASN A 62 -1.95 -7.54 30.83
CA ASN A 62 -3.32 -8.01 30.96
C ASN A 62 -3.99 -7.50 32.25
N ASN A 63 -3.22 -7.28 33.32
CA ASN A 63 -3.70 -6.71 34.58
C ASN A 63 -3.88 -5.18 34.52
N GLU A 64 -3.17 -4.48 33.63
CA GLU A 64 -3.20 -3.02 33.50
C GLU A 64 -4.12 -2.54 32.35
N PHE A 65 -4.56 -3.45 31.48
CA PHE A 65 -5.43 -3.18 30.32
C PHE A 65 -6.92 -3.37 30.68
N PRO A 66 -7.84 -2.48 30.26
CA PRO A 66 -7.70 -1.42 29.25
C PRO A 66 -7.34 -0.02 29.78
N ASP A 67 -7.10 0.12 31.08
CA ASP A 67 -7.06 1.43 31.76
C ASP A 67 -5.79 2.25 31.43
N LYS A 68 -4.66 1.59 31.18
CA LYS A 68 -3.42 2.24 30.69
C LYS A 68 -3.11 1.80 29.28
N LYS A 69 -3.21 2.70 28.30
CA LYS A 69 -3.08 2.38 26.86
C LYS A 69 -1.72 2.71 26.24
N THR A 70 -0.82 3.41 26.93
CA THR A 70 0.42 3.89 26.32
C THR A 70 1.47 2.78 26.17
N ASP A 71 2.04 2.68 24.96
CA ASP A 71 3.18 1.84 24.55
C ASP A 71 3.07 0.31 24.75
N ILE A 72 1.87 -0.21 24.99
CA ILE A 72 1.64 -1.67 25.16
C ILE A 72 2.16 -2.47 23.96
N LEU A 73 1.79 -2.06 22.74
CA LEU A 73 2.14 -2.80 21.53
C LEU A 73 3.66 -2.89 21.37
N ALA A 74 4.39 -1.80 21.64
CA ALA A 74 5.85 -1.77 21.53
C ALA A 74 6.52 -2.73 22.54
N LEU A 75 6.00 -2.80 23.77
CA LEU A 75 6.50 -3.72 24.79
C LEU A 75 6.26 -5.18 24.43
N ILE A 76 5.07 -5.52 23.92
CA ILE A 76 4.75 -6.88 23.49
C ILE A 76 5.57 -7.24 22.25
N LEU A 77 5.66 -6.35 21.26
CA LEU A 77 6.43 -6.57 20.04
C LEU A 77 7.91 -6.84 20.35
N ASN A 78 8.52 -6.03 21.21
CA ASN A 78 9.89 -6.27 21.65
C ASN A 78 10.04 -7.65 22.31
N SER A 79 9.07 -8.05 23.13
CA SER A 79 9.10 -9.37 23.77
C SER A 79 8.99 -10.51 22.75
N VAL A 80 8.08 -10.39 21.78
CA VAL A 80 7.90 -11.35 20.67
C VAL A 80 9.19 -11.52 19.86
N LEU A 81 9.90 -10.43 19.58
CA LEU A 81 11.15 -10.47 18.78
C LEU A 81 12.25 -11.33 19.39
N PHE A 82 12.25 -11.52 20.71
CA PHE A 82 13.26 -12.31 21.43
C PHE A 82 12.72 -13.67 21.91
N SER A 83 11.46 -13.98 21.65
CA SER A 83 10.83 -15.27 22.01
C SER A 83 11.24 -16.42 21.09
N THR A 84 11.17 -17.63 21.65
CA THR A 84 11.20 -18.87 20.85
C THR A 84 9.82 -19.14 20.25
N GLU A 85 9.77 -20.07 19.28
CA GLU A 85 8.50 -20.50 18.69
C GLU A 85 7.60 -21.17 19.75
N GLU A 86 8.18 -22.01 20.62
CA GLU A 86 7.50 -22.67 21.73
C GLU A 86 6.90 -21.65 22.71
N ASP A 87 7.68 -20.64 23.13
CA ASP A 87 7.19 -19.58 24.03
C ASP A 87 5.98 -18.83 23.45
N LEU A 88 5.96 -18.63 22.13
CA LEU A 88 4.87 -17.94 21.44
C LEU A 88 3.62 -18.82 21.40
N MET A 89 3.76 -20.10 21.06
CA MET A 89 2.65 -21.06 21.04
C MET A 89 2.01 -21.21 22.43
N ASP A 90 2.82 -21.33 23.47
CA ASP A 90 2.33 -21.44 24.85
C ASP A 90 1.59 -20.17 25.30
N ALA A 91 2.15 -18.99 24.99
CA ALA A 91 1.49 -17.73 25.28
C ALA A 91 0.17 -17.57 24.53
N ILE A 92 0.07 -18.00 23.27
CA ILE A 92 -1.18 -17.94 22.50
C ILE A 92 -2.28 -18.76 23.18
N LYS A 93 -1.96 -19.97 23.65
CA LYS A 93 -2.89 -20.84 24.36
C LYS A 93 -3.37 -20.24 25.68
N GLU A 94 -2.44 -19.74 26.48
CA GLU A 94 -2.73 -19.19 27.80
C GLU A 94 -3.56 -17.91 27.73
N PHE A 95 -3.25 -17.02 26.79
CA PHE A 95 -3.87 -15.70 26.69
C PHE A 95 -5.07 -15.63 25.74
N ARG A 96 -5.48 -16.73 25.09
CA ARG A 96 -6.59 -16.76 24.11
C ARG A 96 -7.84 -15.96 24.54
N ASN A 97 -8.28 -16.15 25.77
CA ASN A 97 -9.53 -15.58 26.29
C ASN A 97 -9.32 -14.26 27.04
N THR A 98 -8.18 -13.59 26.82
CA THR A 98 -7.82 -12.37 27.54
C THR A 98 -7.95 -11.13 26.66
N PRO A 99 -8.26 -9.96 27.23
CA PRO A 99 -8.33 -8.70 26.47
C PRO A 99 -7.05 -8.33 25.70
N VAL A 100 -5.88 -8.74 26.20
CA VAL A 100 -4.58 -8.44 25.57
C VAL A 100 -4.34 -9.24 24.28
N MET A 101 -5.05 -10.35 24.06
CA MET A 101 -4.81 -11.28 22.96
C MET A 101 -4.80 -10.60 21.59
N SER A 102 -5.75 -9.68 21.39
CA SER A 102 -5.84 -8.86 20.17
C SER A 102 -4.55 -8.09 19.86
N ILE A 103 -3.94 -7.45 20.87
CA ILE A 103 -2.70 -6.69 20.71
C ILE A 103 -1.51 -7.63 20.55
N PHE A 104 -1.56 -8.79 21.22
CA PHE A 104 -0.53 -9.81 21.10
C PHE A 104 -0.48 -10.41 19.69
N VAL A 105 -1.62 -10.70 19.08
CA VAL A 105 -1.73 -11.13 17.68
C VAL A 105 -1.11 -10.10 16.74
N ASP A 106 -1.41 -8.80 16.95
CA ASP A 106 -0.81 -7.73 16.15
C ASP A 106 0.72 -7.71 16.29
N ALA A 107 1.23 -7.88 17.50
CA ALA A 107 2.67 -7.95 17.77
C ALA A 107 3.34 -9.15 17.08
N ILE A 108 2.71 -10.32 17.05
CA ILE A 108 3.21 -11.52 16.34
C ILE A 108 3.33 -11.25 14.84
N GLY A 109 2.28 -10.67 14.23
CA GLY A 109 2.28 -10.33 12.80
C GLY A 109 3.34 -9.25 12.46
N LEU A 110 3.35 -8.15 13.22
CA LEU A 110 4.26 -7.02 13.02
C LEU A 110 5.74 -7.36 13.25
N ALA A 111 6.04 -8.40 14.04
CA ALA A 111 7.41 -8.83 14.27
C ALA A 111 8.12 -9.24 12.98
N GLY A 112 7.39 -9.81 12.00
CA GLY A 112 7.88 -10.14 10.67
C GLY A 112 9.11 -11.06 10.66
N THR A 113 9.27 -11.92 11.66
CA THR A 113 10.35 -12.91 11.70
C THR A 113 9.81 -14.27 11.31
N MET A 114 10.64 -15.14 10.73
CA MET A 114 10.19 -16.49 10.38
C MET A 114 9.63 -17.25 11.60
N LYS A 115 10.21 -17.07 12.79
CA LYS A 115 9.72 -17.70 14.03
C LYS A 115 8.31 -17.23 14.41
N SER A 116 8.10 -15.91 14.45
CA SER A 116 6.79 -15.36 14.78
C SER A 116 5.74 -15.69 13.72
N TYR A 117 6.16 -15.74 12.45
CA TYR A 117 5.33 -16.15 11.33
C TYR A 117 4.91 -17.63 11.44
N THR A 118 5.84 -18.56 11.67
CA THR A 118 5.53 -20.00 11.81
C THR A 118 4.62 -20.25 13.02
N ALA A 119 4.93 -19.65 14.17
CA ALA A 119 4.07 -19.73 15.36
C ALA A 119 2.65 -19.22 15.08
N GLY A 120 2.54 -18.01 14.51
CA GLY A 120 1.26 -17.40 14.17
C GLY A 120 0.47 -18.20 13.14
N LYS A 121 1.10 -18.62 12.04
CA LYS A 121 0.47 -19.46 11.02
C LYS A 121 -0.07 -20.76 11.63
N ASN A 122 0.72 -21.45 12.43
CA ASN A 122 0.30 -22.72 13.03
C ASN A 122 -0.85 -22.51 14.01
N ALA A 123 -0.69 -21.62 14.99
CA ALA A 123 -1.70 -21.39 16.03
C ALA A 123 -3.01 -20.84 15.46
N PHE A 124 -2.94 -19.81 14.60
CA PHE A 124 -4.13 -19.15 14.07
C PHE A 124 -4.77 -19.89 12.91
N THR A 125 -4.18 -20.97 12.39
CA THR A 125 -4.88 -21.84 11.43
C THR A 125 -5.65 -22.95 12.14
N THR A 126 -5.16 -23.46 13.27
CA THR A 126 -5.69 -24.69 13.88
C THR A 126 -6.27 -24.48 15.28
N GLU A 127 -5.60 -23.75 16.16
CA GLU A 127 -5.94 -23.68 17.58
C GLU A 127 -6.89 -22.51 17.90
N VAL A 128 -6.65 -21.36 17.27
CA VAL A 128 -7.33 -20.08 17.51
C VAL A 128 -7.66 -19.36 16.18
N PRO A 129 -8.47 -19.97 15.31
CA PRO A 129 -8.77 -19.46 13.96
C PRO A 129 -9.44 -18.09 13.93
N GLU A 130 -10.12 -17.70 15.01
CA GLU A 130 -10.75 -16.38 15.14
C GLU A 130 -9.78 -15.20 15.01
N PHE A 131 -8.47 -15.42 15.23
CA PHE A 131 -7.44 -14.38 15.14
C PHE A 131 -6.65 -14.40 13.82
N LEU A 132 -6.94 -15.34 12.90
CA LEU A 132 -6.19 -15.49 11.65
C LEU A 132 -6.20 -14.25 10.77
N GLU A 133 -7.37 -13.65 10.58
CA GLU A 133 -7.50 -12.45 9.76
C GLU A 133 -6.70 -11.30 10.35
N ARG A 134 -6.80 -11.09 11.67
CA ARG A 134 -6.07 -10.04 12.37
C ARG A 134 -4.55 -10.26 12.28
N PHE A 135 -4.10 -11.50 12.43
CA PHE A 135 -2.70 -11.87 12.24
C PHE A 135 -2.20 -11.52 10.83
N LEU A 136 -2.95 -11.89 9.79
CA LEU A 136 -2.62 -11.58 8.39
C LEU A 136 -2.61 -10.07 8.12
N GLN A 137 -3.59 -9.33 8.64
CA GLN A 137 -3.62 -7.87 8.57
C GLN A 137 -2.39 -7.24 9.23
N ALA A 138 -2.02 -7.67 10.44
CA ALA A 138 -0.84 -7.18 11.13
C ALA A 138 0.46 -7.54 10.39
N LEU A 139 0.56 -8.78 9.88
CA LEU A 139 1.69 -9.22 9.07
C LEU A 139 1.84 -8.38 7.80
N SER A 140 0.75 -7.99 7.14
CA SER A 140 0.78 -7.12 5.97
C SER A 140 1.44 -5.75 6.24
N GLN A 141 1.42 -5.32 7.51
CA GLN A 141 1.98 -4.05 7.98
C GLN A 141 3.38 -4.18 8.60
N THR A 142 3.98 -5.38 8.59
CA THR A 142 5.33 -5.58 9.12
C THR A 142 6.38 -4.74 8.41
N THR A 143 7.30 -4.14 9.17
CA THR A 143 8.41 -3.37 8.60
C THR A 143 9.54 -4.23 8.04
N LYS A 144 9.56 -5.52 8.36
CA LYS A 144 10.58 -6.46 7.90
C LYS A 144 10.06 -7.26 6.72
N ILE A 145 10.60 -6.98 5.53
CA ILE A 145 10.28 -7.71 4.32
C ILE A 145 11.19 -8.94 4.25
N ASP A 146 10.62 -10.12 4.49
CA ASP A 146 11.31 -11.40 4.41
C ASP A 146 10.75 -12.22 3.23
N ILE A 147 11.60 -12.52 2.25
CA ILE A 147 11.23 -13.27 1.04
C ILE A 147 10.81 -14.70 1.40
N ALA A 148 11.38 -15.30 2.45
CA ALA A 148 11.00 -16.64 2.88
C ALA A 148 9.54 -16.68 3.36
N ILE A 149 9.09 -15.65 4.07
CA ILE A 149 7.69 -15.51 4.50
C ILE A 149 6.78 -15.33 3.28
N ILE A 150 7.16 -14.49 2.32
CA ILE A 150 6.37 -14.28 1.08
C ILE A 150 6.22 -15.59 0.30
N ASN A 151 7.29 -16.37 0.17
CA ASN A 151 7.27 -17.66 -0.53
C ASN A 151 6.38 -18.68 0.19
N ASP A 152 6.46 -18.77 1.52
CA ASP A 152 5.59 -19.66 2.28
C ASP A 152 4.11 -19.21 2.22
N LEU A 153 3.82 -17.90 2.24
CA LEU A 153 2.48 -17.36 2.01
C LEU A 153 1.95 -17.73 0.62
N LYS A 154 2.78 -17.69 -0.44
CA LYS A 154 2.37 -18.14 -1.79
C LYS A 154 1.99 -19.62 -1.80
N ILE A 155 2.77 -20.47 -1.14
CA ILE A 155 2.47 -21.91 -1.02
C ILE A 155 1.17 -22.10 -0.23
N TRP A 156 1.01 -21.37 0.88
CA TRP A 156 -0.19 -21.43 1.71
C TRP A 156 -1.43 -20.99 0.94
N MET A 157 -1.35 -19.91 0.17
CA MET A 157 -2.42 -19.43 -0.70
C MET A 157 -2.86 -20.49 -1.71
N LYS A 158 -1.91 -21.18 -2.36
CA LYS A 158 -2.20 -22.24 -3.35
C LYS A 158 -2.87 -23.47 -2.72
N ASN A 159 -2.60 -23.74 -1.45
CA ASN A 159 -3.13 -24.90 -0.73
C ASN A 159 -4.40 -24.59 0.10
N ALA A 160 -4.78 -23.32 0.22
CA ALA A 160 -5.96 -22.93 0.98
C ALA A 160 -7.24 -23.34 0.24
N THR A 161 -8.12 -24.08 0.92
CA THR A 161 -9.42 -24.49 0.37
C THR A 161 -10.50 -23.43 0.54
N ASP A 162 -10.39 -22.61 1.59
CA ASP A 162 -11.33 -21.53 1.88
C ASP A 162 -11.00 -20.27 1.07
N LYS A 163 -11.94 -19.87 0.20
CA LYS A 163 -11.84 -18.65 -0.62
C LYS A 163 -11.68 -17.39 0.24
N TYR A 164 -12.28 -17.35 1.43
CA TYR A 164 -12.18 -16.23 2.36
C TYR A 164 -10.74 -16.04 2.85
N TYR A 165 -10.12 -17.12 3.34
CA TYR A 165 -8.74 -17.06 3.83
C TYR A 165 -7.73 -16.89 2.71
N MET A 166 -7.94 -17.54 1.56
CA MET A 166 -7.11 -17.36 0.37
C MET A 166 -7.02 -15.88 -0.02
N LYS A 167 -8.15 -15.16 0.03
CA LYS A 167 -8.21 -13.72 -0.25
C LYS A 167 -7.39 -12.89 0.75
N HIS A 168 -7.49 -13.17 2.05
CA HIS A 168 -6.70 -12.47 3.08
C HIS A 168 -5.21 -12.75 3.01
N ILE A 169 -4.82 -13.98 2.65
CA ILE A 169 -3.42 -14.32 2.37
C ILE A 169 -2.94 -13.53 1.15
N ALA A 170 -3.72 -13.47 0.07
CA ALA A 170 -3.38 -12.70 -1.12
C ALA A 170 -3.26 -11.18 -0.84
N PHE A 171 -4.14 -10.61 -0.01
CA PHE A 171 -4.01 -9.22 0.46
C PHE A 171 -2.69 -8.98 1.20
N THR A 172 -2.32 -9.92 2.06
CA THR A 172 -1.07 -9.86 2.83
C THR A 172 0.14 -9.88 1.88
N ILE A 173 0.16 -10.81 0.92
CA ILE A 173 1.21 -10.91 -0.10
C ILE A 173 1.29 -9.63 -0.93
N ALA A 174 0.16 -9.10 -1.40
CA ALA A 174 0.11 -7.88 -2.21
C ALA A 174 0.70 -6.67 -1.47
N ASN A 175 0.35 -6.47 -0.21
CA ASN A 175 0.90 -5.40 0.62
C ASN A 175 2.41 -5.57 0.87
N LEU A 176 2.86 -6.79 1.17
CA LEU A 176 4.30 -7.08 1.33
C LEU A 176 5.06 -6.79 0.03
N TYR A 177 4.52 -7.17 -1.12
CA TYR A 177 5.12 -6.86 -2.42
C TYR A 177 5.10 -5.37 -2.74
N ARG A 178 4.04 -4.64 -2.38
CA ARG A 178 4.00 -3.19 -2.58
C ARG A 178 5.14 -2.52 -1.83
N ARG A 179 5.33 -2.87 -0.56
CA ARG A 179 6.45 -2.37 0.24
C ARG A 179 7.81 -2.80 -0.31
N TYR A 180 7.89 -4.02 -0.84
CA TYR A 180 9.10 -4.52 -1.49
C TYR A 180 9.43 -3.67 -2.73
N CYS A 181 8.45 -3.41 -3.58
CA CYS A 181 8.60 -2.56 -4.76
C CYS A 181 8.96 -1.12 -4.37
N ASP A 182 8.30 -0.55 -3.37
CA ASP A 182 8.53 0.82 -2.90
C ASP A 182 9.83 0.98 -2.07
N SER A 183 10.51 -0.11 -1.71
CA SER A 183 11.73 -0.05 -0.89
C SER A 183 12.94 0.60 -1.58
N SER A 184 12.97 0.65 -2.92
CA SER A 184 13.98 1.39 -3.68
C SER A 184 13.44 1.82 -5.04
N LYS A 185 14.05 2.87 -5.64
CA LYS A 185 13.67 3.34 -6.98
C LYS A 185 13.83 2.25 -8.04
N ASP A 186 14.90 1.47 -7.97
CA ASP A 186 15.18 0.39 -8.94
C ASP A 186 14.15 -0.73 -8.83
N ARG A 187 13.78 -1.12 -7.60
CA ARG A 187 12.74 -2.14 -7.37
C ARG A 187 11.39 -1.65 -7.85
N LYS A 188 11.04 -0.40 -7.56
CA LYS A 188 9.80 0.21 -8.04
C LYS A 188 9.71 0.18 -9.55
N TYR A 189 10.77 0.64 -10.22
CA TYR A 189 10.86 0.60 -11.67
C TYR A 189 10.78 -0.83 -12.22
N SER A 190 11.44 -1.80 -11.56
CA SER A 190 11.37 -3.21 -11.95
C SER A 190 9.96 -3.79 -11.83
N CYS A 191 9.23 -3.49 -10.75
CA CYS A 191 7.86 -3.96 -10.55
C CYS A 191 6.89 -3.31 -11.54
N GLU A 192 6.94 -1.98 -11.69
CA GLU A 192 6.02 -1.23 -12.56
C GLU A 192 6.16 -1.62 -14.04
N ASN A 193 7.38 -1.92 -14.49
CA ASN A 193 7.65 -2.34 -15.86
C ASN A 193 7.60 -3.86 -16.06
N GLY A 194 7.12 -4.62 -15.08
CA GLY A 194 6.99 -6.08 -15.19
C GLY A 194 8.30 -6.82 -15.40
N LYS A 195 9.41 -6.33 -14.84
CA LYS A 195 10.72 -7.01 -14.85
C LYS A 195 10.96 -7.90 -13.64
N ASN A 196 10.14 -7.79 -12.58
CA ASN A 196 10.24 -8.63 -11.41
C ASN A 196 9.44 -9.94 -11.60
N GLU A 197 10.13 -11.07 -11.73
CA GLU A 197 9.52 -12.37 -12.01
C GLU A 197 8.60 -12.84 -10.89
N ASP A 198 9.00 -12.72 -9.62
CA ASP A 198 8.20 -13.20 -8.47
C ASP A 198 6.85 -12.47 -8.33
N VAL A 199 6.86 -11.15 -8.51
CA VAL A 199 5.65 -10.31 -8.50
C VAL A 199 4.77 -10.62 -9.70
N ASN A 200 5.36 -10.79 -10.88
CA ASN A 200 4.63 -11.14 -12.10
C ASN A 200 3.98 -12.53 -11.99
N GLU A 201 4.67 -13.50 -11.40
CA GLU A 201 4.11 -14.84 -11.14
C GLU A 201 2.89 -14.72 -10.21
N PHE A 202 3.01 -13.98 -9.10
CA PHE A 202 1.89 -13.75 -8.19
C PHE A 202 0.68 -13.11 -8.91
N ILE A 203 0.91 -12.07 -9.72
CA ILE A 203 -0.14 -11.43 -10.50
C ILE A 203 -0.80 -12.42 -11.46
N LYS A 204 0.01 -13.22 -12.16
CA LYS A 204 -0.46 -14.20 -13.13
C LYS A 204 -1.26 -15.32 -12.47
N ASP A 205 -0.83 -15.78 -11.30
CA ASP A 205 -1.54 -16.78 -10.51
C ASP A 205 -2.94 -16.28 -10.12
N ILE A 206 -3.05 -15.04 -9.63
CA ILE A 206 -4.35 -14.45 -9.27
C ILE A 206 -5.26 -14.29 -10.50
N ILE A 207 -4.71 -13.79 -11.62
CA ILE A 207 -5.51 -13.54 -12.83
C ILE A 207 -5.99 -14.85 -13.46
N THR A 208 -5.12 -15.87 -13.57
CA THR A 208 -5.44 -17.13 -14.26
C THR A 208 -6.44 -18.00 -13.49
N GLN A 209 -6.50 -17.86 -12.16
CA GLN A 209 -7.46 -18.59 -11.32
C GLN A 209 -8.88 -18.00 -11.37
N CYS A 210 -9.05 -16.78 -11.88
CA CYS A 210 -10.35 -16.13 -11.91
C CYS A 210 -11.18 -16.48 -13.15
N MET A 211 -12.33 -17.10 -12.90
CA MET A 211 -13.29 -17.54 -13.93
C MET A 211 -14.64 -16.81 -13.85
N ASP A 212 -14.95 -16.20 -12.70
CA ASP A 212 -16.23 -15.52 -12.43
C ASP A 212 -16.02 -14.05 -12.00
N ASN A 213 -17.12 -13.30 -11.97
CA ASN A 213 -17.11 -11.88 -11.62
C ASN A 213 -16.65 -11.62 -10.18
N ASP A 214 -17.04 -12.47 -9.23
CA ASP A 214 -16.70 -12.28 -7.82
C ASP A 214 -15.21 -12.50 -7.57
N CYS A 215 -14.59 -13.41 -8.32
CA CYS A 215 -13.16 -13.58 -8.37
C CYS A 215 -12.48 -12.36 -8.99
N HIS A 216 -12.94 -11.88 -10.16
CA HIS A 216 -12.36 -10.68 -10.77
C HIS A 216 -12.48 -9.45 -9.86
N LYS A 217 -13.61 -9.30 -9.17
CA LYS A 217 -13.83 -8.28 -8.13
C LYS A 217 -12.79 -8.42 -7.01
N SER A 218 -12.62 -9.63 -6.48
CA SER A 218 -11.65 -9.90 -5.40
C SER A 218 -10.21 -9.69 -5.86
N ALA A 219 -9.87 -10.06 -7.10
CA ALA A 219 -8.56 -9.82 -7.68
C ALA A 219 -8.25 -8.32 -7.79
N LEU A 220 -9.19 -7.51 -8.26
CA LEU A 220 -9.03 -6.05 -8.31
C LEU A 220 -8.81 -5.47 -6.91
N GLN A 221 -9.57 -5.90 -5.91
CA GLN A 221 -9.36 -5.51 -4.52
C GLN A 221 -7.96 -5.92 -4.01
N ILE A 222 -7.49 -7.12 -4.34
CA ILE A 222 -6.13 -7.56 -4.00
C ILE A 222 -5.10 -6.62 -4.63
N PHE A 223 -5.31 -6.25 -5.90
CA PHE A 223 -4.43 -5.33 -6.62
C PHE A 223 -4.49 -3.88 -6.12
N GLU A 224 -5.56 -3.42 -5.45
CA GLU A 224 -5.53 -2.11 -4.76
C GLU A 224 -4.40 -2.03 -3.71
N ASN A 225 -4.00 -3.17 -3.15
CA ASN A 225 -2.87 -3.29 -2.24
C ASN A 225 -1.51 -3.38 -2.95
N LEU A 226 -1.49 -3.51 -4.29
CA LEU A 226 -0.31 -3.53 -5.16
C LEU A 226 -0.60 -2.80 -6.49
N PRO A 227 -0.77 -1.46 -6.48
CA PRO A 227 -1.18 -0.72 -7.67
C PRO A 227 -0.02 -0.52 -8.65
N LEU A 228 0.19 -1.50 -9.53
CA LEU A 228 1.23 -1.47 -10.56
C LEU A 228 0.68 -1.07 -11.93
N LEU A 229 1.48 -0.35 -12.72
CA LEU A 229 1.09 0.14 -14.04
C LEU A 229 0.79 -0.98 -15.04
N ASN A 230 1.48 -2.12 -14.94
CA ASN A 230 1.25 -3.30 -15.78
C ASN A 230 -0.12 -3.96 -15.54
N LEU A 231 -0.83 -3.62 -14.46
CA LEU A 231 -2.19 -4.10 -14.16
C LEU A 231 -3.28 -3.24 -14.80
N LEU A 232 -2.95 -2.07 -15.35
CA LEU A 232 -3.93 -1.20 -16.02
C LEU A 232 -4.72 -1.96 -17.11
N PRO A 233 -4.11 -2.75 -18.02
CA PRO A 233 -4.86 -3.48 -19.05
C PRO A 233 -5.91 -4.43 -18.46
N TYR A 234 -5.59 -5.08 -17.34
CA TYR A 234 -6.51 -6.00 -16.65
C TYR A 234 -7.74 -5.25 -16.10
N ALA A 235 -7.59 -4.09 -15.49
CA ALA A 235 -8.74 -3.29 -15.03
C ALA A 235 -9.55 -2.69 -16.20
N ILE A 236 -8.86 -2.19 -17.23
CA ILE A 236 -9.49 -1.53 -18.39
C ILE A 236 -10.39 -2.47 -19.20
N GLN A 237 -10.11 -3.77 -19.17
CA GLN A 237 -10.92 -4.75 -19.90
C GLN A 237 -12.36 -4.79 -19.39
N PHE A 238 -12.61 -4.51 -18.11
CA PHE A 238 -13.94 -4.54 -17.48
C PHE A 238 -14.76 -3.27 -17.69
N LEU A 239 -14.17 -2.20 -18.25
CA LEU A 239 -14.88 -0.96 -18.54
C LEU A 239 -15.72 -1.09 -19.81
N CYS A 240 -17.01 -0.76 -19.72
CA CYS A 240 -17.97 -0.70 -20.84
C CYS A 240 -17.97 -1.96 -21.71
N THR A 241 -18.01 -3.11 -21.07
CA THR A 241 -18.05 -4.41 -21.76
C THR A 241 -19.46 -4.76 -22.22
N THR A 242 -19.54 -5.48 -23.34
CA THR A 242 -20.78 -6.05 -23.91
C THR A 242 -21.14 -7.42 -23.35
N ASN A 243 -20.28 -8.03 -22.53
CA ASN A 243 -20.57 -9.35 -21.97
C ASN A 243 -21.67 -9.23 -20.92
N ASN A 244 -22.84 -9.81 -21.23
CA ASN A 244 -24.05 -9.81 -20.39
C ASN A 244 -23.84 -10.36 -18.97
N ASN A 245 -22.72 -11.03 -18.72
CA ASN A 245 -22.38 -11.52 -17.38
C ASN A 245 -21.74 -10.44 -16.50
N ASN A 246 -21.11 -9.39 -17.05
CA ASN A 246 -20.38 -8.42 -16.22
C ASN A 246 -21.35 -7.52 -15.44
N THR A 247 -21.30 -7.62 -14.12
CA THR A 247 -22.09 -6.79 -13.22
C THR A 247 -21.43 -5.41 -13.06
N ASN A 248 -22.24 -4.38 -12.77
CA ASN A 248 -21.73 -3.04 -12.43
C ASN A 248 -20.69 -3.09 -11.31
N LEU A 249 -20.74 -4.09 -10.42
CA LEU A 249 -19.80 -4.25 -9.31
C LEU A 249 -18.35 -4.46 -9.76
N VAL A 250 -18.09 -5.29 -10.78
CA VAL A 250 -16.71 -5.50 -11.27
C VAL A 250 -16.19 -4.22 -11.92
N GLN A 251 -17.04 -3.51 -12.67
CA GLN A 251 -16.67 -2.23 -13.25
C GLN A 251 -16.38 -1.18 -12.17
N GLN A 252 -17.14 -1.14 -11.08
CA GLN A 252 -16.91 -0.22 -9.97
C GLN A 252 -15.57 -0.47 -9.29
N GLU A 253 -15.23 -1.73 -8.98
CA GLU A 253 -13.91 -2.04 -8.42
C GLU A 253 -12.78 -1.74 -9.43
N ALA A 254 -13.01 -1.98 -10.72
CA ALA A 254 -12.03 -1.61 -11.74
C ALA A 254 -11.81 -0.09 -11.77
N LEU A 255 -12.88 0.71 -11.69
CA LEU A 255 -12.80 2.16 -11.63
C LEU A 255 -12.09 2.63 -10.35
N ARG A 256 -12.38 2.04 -9.19
CA ARG A 256 -11.68 2.33 -7.92
C ARG A 256 -10.18 2.05 -8.03
N PHE A 257 -9.81 0.90 -8.58
CA PHE A 257 -8.41 0.58 -8.83
C PHE A 257 -7.74 1.62 -9.75
N LEU A 258 -8.41 2.05 -10.81
CA LEU A 258 -7.88 3.06 -11.74
C LEU A 258 -7.71 4.45 -11.11
N GLN A 259 -8.46 4.78 -10.04
CA GLN A 259 -8.30 6.05 -9.32
C GLN A 259 -6.98 6.17 -8.57
N LEU A 260 -6.32 5.04 -8.27
CA LEU A 260 -5.05 5.01 -7.57
C LEU A 260 -3.87 5.55 -8.39
N PHE A 261 -4.07 5.77 -9.69
CA PHE A 261 -3.02 6.20 -10.63
C PHE A 261 -3.10 7.71 -10.93
N ASP A 262 -1.92 8.30 -11.19
CA ASP A 262 -1.72 9.72 -11.43
C ASP A 262 -2.26 10.22 -12.78
N GLY A 263 -2.85 9.37 -13.61
CA GLY A 263 -3.45 9.75 -14.90
C GLY A 263 -2.49 9.81 -16.09
N LYS A 264 -1.17 9.78 -15.88
CA LYS A 264 -0.16 9.94 -16.94
C LYS A 264 -0.16 8.79 -17.95
N HIS A 265 -0.37 7.58 -17.48
CA HIS A 265 -0.21 6.34 -18.24
C HIS A 265 -1.48 5.87 -18.99
N PHE A 266 -2.56 6.65 -18.97
CA PHE A 266 -3.83 6.26 -19.59
C PHE A 266 -3.84 6.54 -21.09
N HIS A 267 -4.06 5.51 -21.92
CA HIS A 267 -4.20 5.68 -23.36
C HIS A 267 -5.56 6.27 -23.78
N TRP A 268 -5.65 6.84 -24.98
CA TRP A 268 -6.88 7.43 -25.52
C TRP A 268 -8.04 6.43 -25.60
N LYS A 269 -7.75 5.16 -25.92
CA LYS A 269 -8.75 4.07 -25.91
C LYS A 269 -9.45 3.94 -24.55
N THR A 270 -8.69 4.05 -23.46
CA THR A 270 -9.23 4.00 -22.09
C THR A 270 -10.03 5.26 -21.76
N ILE A 271 -9.50 6.44 -22.14
CA ILE A 271 -10.18 7.72 -21.92
C ILE A 271 -11.54 7.73 -22.62
N ASN A 272 -11.65 7.21 -23.84
CA ASN A 272 -12.91 7.10 -24.54
C ASN A 272 -13.92 6.20 -23.80
N LYS A 273 -13.47 5.07 -23.24
CA LYS A 273 -14.34 4.23 -22.39
C LYS A 273 -14.83 5.00 -21.16
N LEU A 274 -13.94 5.71 -20.46
CA LEU A 274 -14.29 6.52 -19.29
C LEU A 274 -15.27 7.66 -19.65
N LEU A 275 -15.08 8.31 -20.80
CA LEU A 275 -16.00 9.33 -21.30
C LEU A 275 -17.36 8.71 -21.65
N SER A 276 -17.40 7.49 -22.19
CA SER A 276 -18.65 6.78 -22.44
C SER A 276 -19.38 6.41 -21.13
N ILE A 277 -18.65 6.04 -20.07
CA ILE A 277 -19.23 5.84 -18.72
C ILE A 277 -19.85 7.15 -18.22
N PHE A 278 -19.07 8.24 -18.26
CA PHE A 278 -19.52 9.56 -17.84
C PHE A 278 -20.79 10.05 -18.58
N ARG A 279 -20.90 9.72 -19.87
CA ARG A 279 -22.04 10.07 -20.73
C ARG A 279 -23.20 9.07 -20.66
N ASN A 280 -23.04 7.96 -19.95
CA ASN A 280 -24.00 6.85 -19.95
C ASN A 280 -24.30 6.30 -21.35
N THR A 281 -23.27 6.17 -22.20
CA THR A 281 -23.39 5.67 -23.58
C THR A 281 -22.78 4.28 -23.75
N CYS A 282 -22.53 3.57 -22.65
CA CYS A 282 -21.99 2.22 -22.68
C CYS A 282 -23.12 1.20 -22.91
N PRO A 283 -22.81 0.03 -23.51
CA PRO A 283 -23.79 -1.05 -23.65
C PRO A 283 -24.35 -1.51 -22.30
N LEU A 284 -23.51 -1.51 -21.27
CA LEU A 284 -23.90 -1.71 -19.88
C LEU A 284 -24.52 -0.42 -19.32
N HIS A 285 -25.67 -0.55 -18.64
CA HIS A 285 -26.32 0.61 -18.01
C HIS A 285 -25.50 1.13 -16.83
N GLN A 286 -25.18 2.42 -16.84
CA GLN A 286 -24.32 3.06 -15.85
C GLN A 286 -25.14 3.64 -14.69
N THR A 287 -24.73 3.35 -13.47
CA THR A 287 -25.25 3.98 -12.26
C THR A 287 -24.54 5.30 -11.98
N ILE A 288 -25.11 6.12 -11.09
CA ILE A 288 -24.46 7.36 -10.62
C ILE A 288 -23.07 7.06 -10.03
N THR A 289 -22.92 5.95 -9.30
CA THR A 289 -21.64 5.52 -8.74
C THR A 289 -20.59 5.25 -9.82
N ASP A 290 -20.97 4.62 -10.93
CA ASP A 290 -20.04 4.37 -12.05
C ASP A 290 -19.55 5.69 -12.64
N GLN A 291 -20.47 6.64 -12.81
CA GLN A 291 -20.19 7.96 -13.35
C GLN A 291 -19.30 8.80 -12.41
N THR A 292 -19.56 8.80 -11.10
CA THR A 292 -18.72 9.52 -10.12
C THR A 292 -17.32 8.91 -10.02
N LEU A 293 -17.21 7.59 -10.05
CA LEU A 293 -15.90 6.94 -10.07
C LEU A 293 -15.12 7.27 -11.34
N ALA A 294 -15.77 7.27 -12.50
CA ALA A 294 -15.16 7.65 -13.78
C ALA A 294 -14.75 9.14 -13.81
N ILE A 295 -15.52 10.02 -13.18
CA ILE A 295 -15.17 11.44 -13.02
C ILE A 295 -13.82 11.57 -12.32
N GLU A 296 -13.61 10.87 -11.19
CA GLU A 296 -12.34 10.96 -10.44
C GLU A 296 -11.14 10.50 -11.28
N VAL A 297 -11.29 9.40 -12.04
CA VAL A 297 -10.23 8.94 -12.95
C VAL A 297 -9.97 9.98 -14.06
N LEU A 298 -11.02 10.52 -14.70
CA LEU A 298 -10.88 11.53 -15.75
C LEU A 298 -10.24 12.82 -15.24
N LEU A 299 -10.58 13.25 -14.03
CA LEU A 299 -9.97 14.41 -13.39
C LEU A 299 -8.50 14.17 -13.01
N ASN A 300 -8.07 12.94 -12.72
CA ASN A 300 -6.65 12.60 -12.54
C ASN A 300 -5.86 12.70 -13.85
N ILE A 301 -6.48 12.33 -14.98
CA ILE A 301 -5.83 12.37 -16.30
C ILE A 301 -5.77 13.80 -16.86
N LEU A 302 -6.76 14.64 -16.52
CA LEU A 302 -6.95 15.98 -17.08
C LEU A 302 -5.70 16.89 -17.06
N PRO A 303 -4.87 16.95 -15.99
CA PRO A 303 -3.62 17.71 -15.99
C PRO A 303 -2.63 17.33 -17.09
N TYR A 304 -2.66 16.08 -17.55
CA TYR A 304 -1.74 15.56 -18.57
C TYR A 304 -2.33 15.59 -19.97
N LYS A 305 -3.65 15.75 -20.11
CA LYS A 305 -4.38 15.67 -21.37
C LYS A 305 -5.48 16.71 -21.43
N GLU A 306 -5.12 17.91 -21.89
CA GLU A 306 -5.99 19.08 -21.92
C GLU A 306 -7.32 18.86 -22.67
N LEU A 307 -7.32 17.99 -23.68
CA LEU A 307 -8.52 17.67 -24.46
C LEU A 307 -9.65 17.11 -23.59
N ILE A 308 -9.35 16.40 -22.49
CA ILE A 308 -10.38 15.81 -21.63
C ILE A 308 -11.31 16.88 -21.05
N GLY A 309 -10.76 18.02 -20.62
CA GLY A 309 -11.55 19.14 -20.13
C GLY A 309 -12.55 19.63 -21.18
N THR A 310 -12.16 19.68 -22.46
CA THR A 310 -13.09 20.07 -23.54
C THR A 310 -14.21 19.05 -23.72
N TYR A 311 -13.93 17.75 -23.65
CA TYR A 311 -14.94 16.70 -23.81
C TYR A 311 -15.94 16.66 -22.65
N LEU A 312 -15.47 16.91 -21.42
CA LEU A 312 -16.29 17.00 -20.23
C LEU A 312 -17.21 18.23 -20.28
N LEU A 313 -16.65 19.40 -20.60
CA LEU A 313 -17.42 20.65 -20.67
C LEU A 313 -18.40 20.68 -21.85
N ARG A 314 -18.11 20.01 -22.96
CA ARG A 314 -19.08 19.86 -24.07
C ARG A 314 -20.31 19.02 -23.70
N CYS A 315 -20.24 18.22 -22.63
CA CYS A 315 -21.38 17.47 -22.14
C CYS A 315 -22.24 18.29 -21.17
N GLU A 316 -21.82 19.50 -20.80
CA GLU A 316 -22.56 20.38 -19.90
C GLU A 316 -23.87 20.81 -20.57
N GLU A 317 -24.98 20.25 -20.10
CA GLU A 317 -26.32 20.59 -20.57
C GLU A 317 -26.83 21.87 -19.89
N LEU A 318 -27.73 22.58 -20.56
CA LEU A 318 -28.44 23.74 -19.98
C LEU A 318 -29.33 23.35 -18.80
N PHE A 319 -29.94 22.17 -18.85
CA PHE A 319 -30.79 21.61 -17.79
C PHE A 319 -30.38 20.15 -17.54
N PRO A 320 -29.30 19.92 -16.78
CA PRO A 320 -28.77 18.59 -16.58
C PRO A 320 -29.81 17.71 -15.89
N ARG A 321 -30.09 16.51 -16.43
CA ARG A 321 -31.03 15.56 -15.81
C ARG A 321 -30.42 14.84 -14.60
N GLU A 322 -29.13 14.50 -14.68
CA GLU A 322 -28.40 13.79 -13.63
C GLU A 322 -27.79 14.77 -12.63
N HIS A 323 -28.61 15.32 -11.74
CA HIS A 323 -28.19 16.37 -10.80
C HIS A 323 -27.00 15.94 -9.92
N GLU A 324 -27.05 14.74 -9.34
CA GLU A 324 -26.00 14.22 -8.43
C GLU A 324 -24.63 14.14 -9.12
N LYS A 325 -24.58 13.60 -10.35
CA LYS A 325 -23.35 13.52 -11.14
C LYS A 325 -22.71 14.89 -11.34
N TRP A 326 -23.51 15.87 -11.74
CA TRP A 326 -23.01 17.21 -12.05
C TRP A 326 -22.61 17.99 -10.79
N ILE A 327 -23.35 17.85 -9.68
CA ILE A 327 -22.91 18.43 -8.40
C ILE A 327 -21.57 17.83 -7.99
N TYR A 328 -21.44 16.51 -8.03
CA TYR A 328 -20.20 15.82 -7.69
C TYR A 328 -19.04 16.33 -8.55
N PHE A 329 -19.21 16.38 -9.88
CA PHE A 329 -18.23 16.91 -10.82
C PHE A 329 -17.74 18.32 -10.45
N TYR A 330 -18.67 19.26 -10.22
CA TYR A 330 -18.31 20.64 -9.89
C TYR A 330 -17.64 20.76 -8.52
N ARG A 331 -18.07 19.98 -7.52
CA ARG A 331 -17.43 19.95 -6.21
C ARG A 331 -16.02 19.35 -6.28
N SER A 332 -15.81 18.25 -7.01
CA SER A 332 -14.49 17.66 -7.23
C SER A 332 -13.54 18.65 -7.93
N ILE A 333 -14.02 19.40 -8.92
CA ILE A 333 -13.24 20.47 -9.56
C ILE A 333 -12.91 21.57 -8.55
N ALA A 334 -13.90 22.10 -7.83
CA ALA A 334 -13.69 23.16 -6.86
C ALA A 334 -12.64 22.74 -5.81
N ARG A 335 -12.70 21.49 -5.36
CA ARG A 335 -11.73 20.92 -4.43
C ARG A 335 -10.33 20.83 -5.04
N ARG A 336 -10.18 20.27 -6.24
CA ARG A 336 -8.87 20.16 -6.91
C ARG A 336 -8.24 21.52 -7.17
N ARG A 337 -9.05 22.55 -7.46
CA ARG A 337 -8.58 23.94 -7.59
C ARG A 337 -8.02 24.53 -6.29
N GLN A 338 -8.52 24.10 -5.13
CA GLN A 338 -7.99 24.52 -3.83
C GLN A 338 -6.65 23.84 -3.50
N ILE A 339 -6.50 22.57 -3.89
CA ILE A 339 -5.31 21.76 -3.56
C ILE A 339 -4.17 22.00 -4.55
N SER A 340 -4.47 22.16 -5.85
CA SER A 340 -3.47 22.25 -6.91
C SER A 340 -3.54 23.59 -7.65
N PRO A 341 -2.51 24.45 -7.53
CA PRO A 341 -2.45 25.71 -8.25
C PRO A 341 -2.35 25.54 -9.77
N ASP A 342 -1.67 24.49 -10.23
CA ASP A 342 -1.57 24.16 -11.66
C ASP A 342 -2.93 23.78 -12.23
N PHE A 343 -3.69 22.94 -11.52
CA PHE A 343 -5.05 22.57 -11.89
C PHE A 343 -5.97 23.81 -11.92
N ASN A 344 -5.84 24.72 -10.94
CA ASN A 344 -6.61 25.96 -10.92
C ASN A 344 -6.32 26.85 -12.13
N SER A 345 -5.03 27.03 -12.46
CA SER A 345 -4.60 27.83 -13.61
C SER A 345 -5.13 27.25 -14.93
N TYR A 346 -5.00 25.93 -15.10
CA TYR A 346 -5.59 25.22 -16.24
C TYR A 346 -7.10 25.43 -16.33
N TRP A 347 -7.82 25.24 -15.22
CA TRP A 347 -9.28 25.32 -15.20
C TRP A 347 -9.79 26.74 -15.49
N ILE A 348 -9.13 27.77 -14.97
CA ILE A 348 -9.44 29.18 -15.27
C ILE A 348 -9.25 29.45 -16.76
N LYS A 349 -8.12 29.00 -17.34
CA LYS A 349 -7.86 29.13 -18.78
C LYS A 349 -8.94 28.44 -19.61
N MET A 350 -9.34 27.23 -19.24
CA MET A 350 -10.41 26.48 -19.91
C MET A 350 -11.76 27.21 -19.85
N ARG A 351 -12.12 27.78 -18.70
CA ARG A 351 -13.39 28.52 -18.53
C ARG A 351 -13.37 29.92 -19.16
N SER A 352 -12.21 30.43 -19.58
CA SER A 352 -12.11 31.71 -20.29
C SER A 352 -12.61 31.63 -21.75
N PHE A 353 -12.62 30.44 -22.35
CA PHE A 353 -13.15 30.25 -23.69
C PHE A 353 -14.67 30.46 -23.71
N ARG A 354 -15.16 31.26 -24.67
CA ARG A 354 -16.59 31.63 -24.79
C ARG A 354 -17.54 30.42 -24.78
N ILE A 355 -17.13 29.31 -25.41
CA ILE A 355 -17.92 28.07 -25.53
C ILE A 355 -18.04 27.34 -24.18
N PHE A 356 -17.13 27.61 -23.24
CA PHE A 356 -17.04 26.94 -21.94
C PHE A 356 -17.30 27.88 -20.76
N GLN A 357 -17.89 29.04 -21.00
CA GLN A 357 -18.26 29.95 -19.93
C GLN A 357 -19.14 29.24 -18.90
N PRO A 358 -19.03 29.59 -17.61
CA PRO A 358 -19.81 28.93 -16.55
C PRO A 358 -21.31 29.01 -16.86
N ASN A 359 -21.96 27.86 -17.01
CA ASN A 359 -23.40 27.82 -17.18
C ASN A 359 -24.06 28.06 -15.82
N TYR A 360 -24.91 29.08 -15.69
CA TYR A 360 -25.63 29.38 -14.43
C TYR A 360 -26.48 28.22 -13.90
N ALA A 361 -26.80 27.23 -14.74
CA ALA A 361 -27.51 26.00 -14.35
C ALA A 361 -26.81 25.21 -13.23
N HIS A 362 -25.49 25.35 -13.03
CA HIS A 362 -24.80 24.75 -11.88
C HIS A 362 -25.39 25.19 -10.53
N ARG A 363 -25.96 26.39 -10.46
CA ARG A 363 -26.58 26.94 -9.24
C ARG A 363 -27.98 26.39 -8.98
N SER A 364 -28.59 25.76 -9.98
CA SER A 364 -29.94 25.22 -9.93
C SER A 364 -29.98 23.71 -9.66
N LEU A 365 -28.80 23.09 -9.50
CA LEU A 365 -28.69 21.66 -9.20
C LEU A 365 -29.23 21.37 -7.79
N LYS A 366 -30.17 20.45 -7.70
CA LYS A 366 -30.72 19.92 -6.42
C LYS A 366 -30.15 18.53 -6.19
N ALA A 367 -29.14 18.41 -5.33
CA ALA A 367 -28.50 17.14 -5.00
C ALA A 367 -27.71 17.26 -3.67
N THR A 368 -27.43 16.13 -3.02
CA THR A 368 -26.76 16.07 -1.70
C THR A 368 -25.29 15.68 -1.76
N SER A 369 -24.79 15.24 -2.93
CA SER A 369 -23.38 14.86 -3.12
C SER A 369 -22.42 15.91 -2.58
N ASP A 370 -21.50 15.48 -1.72
CA ASP A 370 -20.43 16.31 -1.17
C ASP A 370 -19.04 15.72 -1.41
N VAL A 371 -18.08 16.60 -1.66
CA VAL A 371 -16.66 16.28 -1.84
C VAL A 371 -15.88 17.08 -0.80
N SER A 372 -16.21 16.84 0.46
CA SER A 372 -15.49 17.39 1.60
C SER A 372 -14.34 16.46 1.96
N ALA A 373 -13.11 16.98 2.04
CA ALA A 373 -12.06 16.28 2.77
C ALA A 373 -12.20 16.63 4.25
N ILE A 374 -12.30 15.61 5.10
CA ILE A 374 -11.80 15.77 6.46
C ILE A 374 -10.28 15.88 6.29
N ASN A 375 -9.74 17.09 6.40
CA ASN A 375 -8.31 17.24 6.65
C ASN A 375 -8.07 16.59 8.02
N ILE A 376 -7.75 15.30 8.05
CA ILE A 376 -7.19 14.69 9.25
C ILE A 376 -5.80 15.33 9.37
N ALA A 377 -5.72 16.40 10.16
CA ALA A 377 -4.46 16.87 10.68
C ALA A 377 -3.97 15.81 11.69
N GLY A 378 -2.81 15.20 11.43
CA GLY A 378 -2.13 14.21 12.30
C GLY A 378 -1.85 12.91 11.54
N ASN A 379 -0.61 12.43 11.39
CA ASN A 379 0.64 12.66 12.13
C ASN A 379 1.84 12.83 11.19
#